data_AF-A4HA47-F1
#
_entry.id   AF-A4HA47-F1
#
_cell.length_a   1.000
_cell.length_b   1.000
_cell.length_c   1.000
_cell.angle_alpha   90.00
_cell.angle_beta   90.00
_cell.angle_gamma   90.00
#
_symmetry.space_group_name_H-M   'P 1'
#
loop_
_entity.id
_entity.type
_entity.pdbx_description
1 polymer ?
#
loop_
_entity_poly.entity_id
_entity_poly.type
_entity_poly.pdbx_seq_one_letter_code
_entity_poly.pdbx_strand_id
1 'polypeptide(L)'
;MSGTKVLIKESAMPVDMQQDCADCAAHALFTLKLHEQTELAQFIKKELDIKYGGQWHCIVGHSFGSCVGHDEAFFVYFEINSIFFSMWRMNKTLEAKQVSIDNAGRIVQATT
;
A
#
# COMPACT_ATOMS: atom_id res chain seq x y z
N MET A 1 -6.83 14.86 -25.42
CA MET A 1 -7.26 14.35 -24.11
C MET A 1 -6.19 14.75 -23.11
N SER A 2 -6.52 15.56 -22.10
CA SER A 2 -5.57 15.88 -21.03
C SER A 2 -5.33 14.60 -20.22
N GLY A 3 -4.21 13.92 -20.47
CA GLY A 3 -3.87 12.71 -19.74
C GLY A 3 -3.70 12.99 -18.25
N THR A 4 -4.15 12.08 -17.40
CA THR A 4 -3.85 12.12 -15.96
C THR A 4 -2.34 12.13 -15.78
N LYS A 5 -1.81 13.14 -15.09
CA LYS A 5 -0.38 13.21 -14.76
C LYS A 5 -0.13 12.40 -13.49
N VAL A 6 0.66 11.34 -13.62
CA VAL A 6 1.16 10.54 -12.50
C VAL A 6 2.62 10.89 -12.27
N LEU A 7 2.98 11.26 -11.05
CA LEU A 7 4.37 11.55 -10.67
C LEU A 7 4.90 10.40 -9.83
N ILE A 8 5.71 9.52 -10.45
CA ILE A 8 6.43 8.47 -9.75
C ILE A 8 7.56 9.12 -8.95
N LYS A 9 7.58 8.88 -7.63
CA LYS A 9 8.60 9.42 -6.72
C LYS A 9 9.66 8.39 -6.41
N GLU A 10 9.24 7.14 -6.23
CA GLU A 10 10.13 6.01 -6.01
C GLU A 10 9.46 4.72 -6.50
N SER A 11 10.25 3.81 -7.06
CA SER A 11 9.76 2.52 -7.52
C SER A 11 10.89 1.51 -7.57
N ALA A 12 10.62 0.30 -7.09
CA ALA A 12 11.44 -0.87 -7.34
C ALA A 12 10.80 -1.80 -8.39
N MET A 13 9.58 -1.49 -8.86
CA MET A 13 8.81 -2.36 -9.74
C MET A 13 9.28 -2.34 -11.20
N PRO A 14 9.05 -3.43 -11.96
CA PRO A 14 9.08 -3.40 -13.42
C PRO A 14 8.08 -2.38 -13.97
N VAL A 15 8.38 -1.79 -15.12
CA VAL A 15 7.59 -0.70 -15.74
C VAL A 15 6.12 -1.08 -15.90
N ASP A 16 5.83 -2.29 -16.36
CA ASP A 16 4.45 -2.75 -16.59
C ASP A 16 3.64 -2.82 -15.28
N MET A 17 4.27 -3.30 -14.19
CA MET A 17 3.62 -3.38 -12.89
C MET A 17 3.44 -2.00 -12.25
N GLN A 18 4.42 -1.11 -12.44
CA GLN A 18 4.31 0.28 -12.03
C GLN A 18 3.15 0.97 -12.74
N GLN A 19 3.01 0.74 -14.06
CA GLN A 19 1.91 1.28 -14.86
C GLN A 19 0.57 0.73 -14.38
N ASP A 20 0.47 -0.57 -14.11
CA ASP A 20 -0.75 -1.18 -13.56
C ASP A 20 -1.16 -0.58 -12.21
N CYS A 21 -0.19 -0.28 -11.34
CA CYS A 21 -0.46 0.39 -10.06
C CYS A 21 -1.02 1.80 -10.28
N ALA A 22 -0.43 2.57 -11.19
CA ALA A 22 -0.87 3.90 -11.53
C ALA A 22 -2.27 3.90 -12.19
N ASP A 23 -2.52 2.96 -13.09
CA ASP A 23 -3.81 2.80 -13.79
C ASP A 23 -4.90 2.37 -12.82
N CYS A 24 -4.61 1.47 -11.88
CA CYS A 24 -5.55 1.07 -10.83
C CYS A 24 -5.96 2.27 -9.96
N ALA A 25 -4.99 3.09 -9.52
CA ALA A 25 -5.28 4.29 -8.75
C ALA A 25 -6.05 5.36 -9.56
N ALA A 26 -5.68 5.56 -10.83
CA ALA A 26 -6.39 6.47 -11.72
C ALA A 26 -7.83 6.00 -11.98
N HIS A 27 -8.05 4.70 -12.18
CA HIS A 27 -9.38 4.13 -12.33
C HIS A 27 -10.25 4.37 -11.10
N ALA A 28 -9.70 4.11 -9.90
CA ALA A 28 -10.38 4.35 -8.64
C ALA A 28 -10.79 5.83 -8.47
N LEU A 29 -9.87 6.77 -8.78
CA LEU A 29 -10.11 8.21 -8.67
C LEU A 29 -11.09 8.77 -9.71
N PHE A 30 -10.91 8.41 -10.99
CA PHE A 30 -11.58 9.12 -12.08
C PHE A 30 -12.77 8.35 -12.65
N THR A 31 -12.73 7.02 -12.65
CA THR A 31 -13.82 6.18 -13.16
C THR A 31 -14.80 5.83 -12.06
N LEU A 32 -14.31 5.28 -10.96
CA LEU A 32 -15.15 4.91 -9.81
C LEU A 32 -15.51 6.11 -8.92
N LYS A 33 -14.76 7.22 -9.05
CA LYS A 33 -14.96 8.47 -8.29
C LYS A 33 -14.92 8.25 -6.78
N LEU A 34 -13.99 7.40 -6.34
CA LEU A 34 -13.75 7.20 -4.91
C LEU A 34 -13.02 8.42 -4.36
N HIS A 35 -13.50 8.93 -3.23
CA HIS A 35 -12.96 10.14 -2.59
C HIS A 35 -12.36 9.85 -1.21
N GLU A 36 -12.87 8.83 -0.51
CA GLU A 36 -12.36 8.43 0.78
C GLU A 36 -11.04 7.66 0.64
N GLN A 37 -10.01 8.11 1.35
CA GLN A 37 -8.65 7.53 1.27
C GLN A 37 -8.63 6.05 1.64
N THR A 38 -9.40 5.67 2.65
CA THR A 38 -9.53 4.26 3.07
C THR A 38 -10.20 3.42 1.99
N GLU A 39 -11.19 3.96 1.30
CA GLU A 39 -11.89 3.25 0.22
C GLU A 39 -10.98 3.06 -0.99
N LEU A 40 -10.25 4.11 -1.38
CA LEU A 40 -9.21 4.04 -2.40
C LEU A 40 -8.18 2.96 -2.08
N ALA A 41 -7.62 2.99 -0.86
CA ALA A 41 -6.62 2.02 -0.42
C ALA A 41 -7.15 0.58 -0.45
N GLN A 42 -8.39 0.36 0.03
CA GLN A 42 -9.02 -0.96 0.03
C GLN A 42 -9.27 -1.49 -1.38
N PHE A 43 -9.80 -0.65 -2.28
CA PHE A 43 -10.01 -1.02 -3.68
C PHE A 43 -8.70 -1.41 -4.35
N ILE A 44 -7.69 -0.54 -4.27
CA ILE A 44 -6.38 -0.75 -4.88
C ILE A 44 -5.72 -2.03 -4.36
N LYS A 45 -5.71 -2.20 -3.04
CA LYS A 45 -5.14 -3.39 -2.39
C LYS A 45 -5.81 -4.65 -2.95
N LYS A 46 -7.14 -4.68 -3.00
CA LYS A 46 -7.92 -5.84 -3.46
C LYS A 46 -7.58 -6.19 -4.92
N GLU A 47 -7.53 -5.19 -5.80
CA GLU A 47 -7.23 -5.44 -7.22
C GLU A 47 -5.80 -5.98 -7.42
N LEU A 48 -4.83 -5.49 -6.65
CA LEU A 48 -3.46 -6.01 -6.71
C LEU A 48 -3.33 -7.41 -6.10
N ASP A 49 -4.01 -7.69 -4.98
CA ASP A 49 -4.09 -9.04 -4.41
C ASP A 49 -4.63 -10.04 -5.44
N ILE A 50 -5.68 -9.65 -6.18
CA ILE A 50 -6.30 -10.49 -7.23
C ILE A 50 -5.35 -10.69 -8.41
N LYS A 51 -4.73 -9.61 -8.91
CA LYS A 51 -3.93 -9.63 -10.14
C LYS A 51 -2.56 -10.28 -9.94
N TYR A 52 -1.90 -10.01 -8.82
CA TYR A 52 -0.51 -10.38 -8.59
C TYR A 52 -0.32 -11.42 -7.48
N GLY A 53 -1.40 -11.77 -6.77
CA GLY A 53 -1.34 -12.66 -5.62
C GLY A 53 -0.56 -12.07 -4.43
N GLY A 54 -0.50 -12.84 -3.35
CA GLY A 54 0.17 -12.44 -2.11
C GLY A 54 -0.64 -11.44 -1.29
N GLN A 55 0.04 -10.78 -0.35
CA GLN A 55 -0.57 -9.77 0.52
C GLN A 55 -0.01 -8.39 0.18
N TRP A 56 -0.78 -7.61 -0.58
CA TRP A 56 -0.48 -6.23 -0.86
C TRP A 56 -0.93 -5.33 0.28
N HIS A 57 -0.24 -4.20 0.39
CA HIS A 57 -0.53 -3.12 1.30
C HIS A 57 -0.60 -1.84 0.49
N CYS A 58 -1.51 -0.95 0.86
CA CYS A 58 -1.70 0.33 0.21
C CYS A 58 -1.97 1.41 1.26
N ILE A 59 -1.24 2.51 1.16
CA ILE A 59 -1.50 3.75 1.89
C ILE A 59 -1.87 4.81 0.87
N VAL A 60 -2.95 5.54 1.15
CA VAL A 60 -3.41 6.68 0.35
C VAL A 60 -3.58 7.87 1.28
N GLY A 61 -3.07 9.04 0.91
CA GLY A 61 -3.22 10.23 1.74
C GLY A 61 -2.65 11.50 1.11
N HIS A 62 -3.02 12.67 1.65
CA HIS A 62 -2.45 13.95 1.24
C HIS A 62 -1.05 14.22 1.81
N SER A 63 -0.72 13.57 2.93
CA SER A 63 0.60 13.68 3.57
C SER A 63 0.81 12.48 4.49
N PHE A 64 1.91 11.77 4.29
CA PHE A 64 2.37 10.71 5.20
C PHE A 64 3.87 10.48 5.05
N GLY A 65 4.50 9.96 6.10
CA GLY A 65 5.82 9.36 6.04
C GLY A 65 5.70 7.85 6.16
N SER A 66 6.50 7.10 5.42
CA SER A 66 6.51 5.64 5.48
C SER A 66 7.93 5.09 5.49
N CYS A 67 8.19 4.11 6.33
CA CYS A 67 9.39 3.27 6.30
C CYS A 67 8.89 1.82 6.41
N VAL A 68 8.93 1.09 5.30
CA VAL A 68 8.31 -0.24 5.20
C VAL A 68 9.32 -1.26 4.68
N GLY A 69 9.22 -2.48 5.18
CA GLY A 69 9.84 -3.63 4.53
C GLY A 69 8.94 -4.11 3.39
N HIS A 70 9.53 -4.42 2.25
CA HIS A 70 8.81 -4.94 1.08
C HIS A 70 9.64 -6.01 0.37
N ASP A 71 8.97 -6.85 -0.42
CA ASP A 71 9.65 -7.79 -1.30
C ASP A 71 10.45 -7.03 -2.36
N GLU A 72 11.54 -7.64 -2.84
CA GLU A 72 12.31 -7.09 -3.96
C GLU A 72 11.39 -6.95 -5.19
N ALA A 73 11.41 -5.77 -5.80
CA ALA A 73 10.61 -5.39 -6.96
C ALA A 73 9.09 -5.21 -6.77
N PHE A 74 8.59 -5.16 -5.53
CA PHE A 74 7.15 -4.92 -5.26
C PHE A 74 6.95 -3.67 -4.38
N PHE A 75 7.49 -2.53 -4.79
CA PHE A 75 7.28 -1.25 -4.13
C PHE A 75 7.15 -0.10 -5.14
N VAL A 76 6.14 0.75 -4.95
CA VAL A 76 5.97 2.00 -5.68
C VAL A 76 5.37 3.08 -4.78
N TYR A 77 5.89 4.29 -4.93
CA TYR A 77 5.40 5.51 -4.31
C TYR A 77 5.23 6.59 -5.37
N PHE A 78 4.00 7.10 -5.51
CA PHE A 78 3.66 8.08 -6.54
C PHE A 78 2.56 9.04 -6.08
N GLU A 79 2.29 10.04 -6.93
CA GLU A 79 1.30 11.08 -6.69
C GLU A 79 0.40 11.30 -7.90
N ILE A 80 -0.91 11.46 -7.64
CA ILE A 80 -1.91 11.90 -8.61
C ILE A 80 -2.72 13.04 -7.95
N ASN A 81 -2.74 14.23 -8.55
CA ASN A 81 -3.50 15.40 -8.07
C ASN A 81 -3.32 15.68 -6.56
N SER A 82 -2.07 15.72 -6.07
CA SER A 82 -1.75 15.95 -4.65
C SER A 82 -2.30 14.90 -3.68
N ILE A 83 -2.64 13.72 -4.19
CA ILE A 83 -2.92 12.51 -3.40
C ILE A 83 -1.75 11.57 -3.63
N PHE A 84 -1.14 11.12 -2.55
CA PHE A 84 0.00 10.22 -2.55
C PHE A 84 -0.47 8.78 -2.36
N PHE A 85 0.19 7.87 -3.05
CA PHE A 85 -0.07 6.44 -3.05
C PHE A 85 1.23 5.72 -2.76
N SER A 86 1.24 4.86 -1.74
CA SER A 86 2.33 3.94 -1.46
C SER A 86 1.78 2.53 -1.49
N MET A 87 2.30 1.69 -2.37
CA MET A 87 1.80 0.34 -2.65
C MET A 87 2.97 -0.63 -2.61
N TRP A 88 2.85 -1.67 -1.79
CA TRP A 88 3.92 -2.66 -1.67
C TRP A 88 3.39 -4.04 -1.31
N ARG A 89 4.20 -5.06 -1.59
CA ARG A 89 3.94 -6.44 -1.18
C ARG A 89 4.96 -6.87 -0.15
N MET A 90 4.53 -7.64 0.84
CA MET A 90 5.42 -8.29 1.80
C MET A 90 4.97 -9.74 2.01
N ASN A 91 5.76 -10.70 1.55
CA ASN A 91 5.43 -12.13 1.65
C ASN A 91 5.82 -12.76 2.99
N LYS A 92 6.28 -11.99 3.97
CA LYS A 92 6.55 -12.51 5.32
C LYS A 92 5.27 -12.55 6.13
N THR A 93 4.76 -13.76 6.38
CA THR A 93 3.82 -13.99 7.48
C THR A 93 4.52 -13.61 8.78
N LEU A 94 4.13 -12.48 9.36
CA LEU A 94 4.55 -12.14 10.73
C LEU A 94 3.76 -13.05 11.67
N GLU A 95 4.46 -13.86 12.46
CA GLU A 95 3.82 -14.61 13.55
C GLU A 95 3.22 -13.61 14.54
N ALA A 96 1.89 -13.56 14.61
CA ALA A 96 1.21 -12.79 15.64
C ALA A 96 1.50 -13.43 16.99
N LYS A 97 2.24 -12.73 17.85
CA LYS A 97 2.50 -13.16 19.22
C LYS A 97 1.62 -12.38 20.17
N GLN A 98 0.76 -13.09 20.89
CA GLN A 98 0.05 -12.50 22.01
C GLN A 98 1.03 -12.30 23.16
N VAL A 99 1.08 -11.09 23.70
CA VAL A 99 1.89 -10.75 24.88
C VAL A 99 0.96 -10.39 26.03
N SER A 100 1.25 -10.90 27.22
CA SER A 100 0.58 -10.46 28.45
C SER A 100 1.31 -9.25 29.02
N ILE A 101 0.56 -8.27 29.49
CA ILE A 101 1.09 -7.06 30.12
C ILE A 101 0.59 -7.02 31.57
N ASP A 102 1.49 -6.77 32.52
CA ASP A 102 1.14 -6.64 33.94
C ASP A 102 0.52 -5.27 34.25
N ASN A 103 0.02 -5.09 35.48
CA ASN A 103 -0.59 -3.83 35.92
C ASN A 103 0.39 -2.64 35.96
N ALA A 104 1.70 -2.89 35.81
CA ALA A 104 2.74 -1.87 35.73
C ALA A 104 3.18 -1.58 34.27
N GLY A 105 2.52 -2.17 33.27
CA GLY A 105 2.81 -1.96 31.86
C GLY A 105 3.98 -2.79 31.32
N ARG A 106 4.45 -3.83 32.03
CA ARG A 106 5.59 -4.65 31.62
C ARG A 106 5.14 -5.92 30.92
N ILE A 107 5.86 -6.35 29.88
CA ILE A 107 5.63 -7.62 29.20
C ILE A 107 5.97 -8.78 30.15
N VAL A 108 4.98 -9.59 30.48
CA VAL A 108 5.11 -10.79 31.33
C VAL A 108 4.96 -12.04 30.45
N GLN A 109 6.12 -12.56 30.02
CA GLN A 109 6.33 -13.79 29.24
C GLN A 109 5.63 -13.87 27.87
N ALA A 110 6.43 -13.90 26.80
CA ALA A 110 6.05 -14.53 25.55
C ALA A 110 6.32 -16.03 25.70
N THR A 111 5.29 -16.86 25.85
CA THR A 111 5.48 -18.31 25.85
C THR A 111 5.99 -18.73 24.46
N THR A 112 7.11 -19.45 24.43
CA THR A 112 7.76 -19.98 23.22
C THR A 112 6.84 -20.87 22.42
#